data_AF-U2PKL6-F1
#
_entry.id   AF-U2PKL6-F1
#
_cell.length_a   1.000
_cell.length_b   1.000
_cell.length_c   1.000
_cell.angle_alpha   90.00
_cell.angle_beta   90.00
_cell.angle_gamma   90.00
#
_symmetry.space_group_name_H-M   'P 1'
#
loop_
_entity.id
_entity.type
_entity.pdbx_description
1 polymer ?
#
loop_
_entity_poly.entity_id
_entity_poly.type
_entity_poly.pdbx_seq_one_letter_code
_entity_poly.pdbx_strand_id
1 'polypeptide(L)'
;MAKTVPVYVSVNADNNTITEQPAVEAADGLIEMWVTPVMQEYIIRNWNKYLVVDGIFKRTVDTLPDLSTDYLIHQNEVLQGQLQASASDLKQAKQDAANALAENKELKSANELTQQGLMEAVDYLSSQLTPASTTTGTDSTATSSAAPASSAASES
;
A
#
# COMPACT_ATOMS: atom_id res chain seq x y z
N MET A 1 -5.96 32.88 14.49
CA MET A 1 -5.47 33.47 13.23
C MET A 1 -4.94 32.34 12.36
N ALA A 2 -5.38 32.23 11.10
CA ALA A 2 -4.75 31.29 10.18
C ALA A 2 -3.28 31.70 10.01
N LYS A 3 -2.35 30.76 10.17
CA LYS A 3 -0.93 31.05 9.92
C LYS A 3 -0.80 31.37 8.42
N THR A 4 -0.20 32.51 8.10
CA THR A 4 0.18 32.89 6.74
C THR A 4 1.70 32.82 6.61
N VAL A 5 2.18 32.68 5.37
CA VAL A 5 3.60 32.74 5.01
C VAL A 5 3.79 33.73 3.88
N PRO A 6 4.94 34.41 3.81
CA PRO A 6 5.22 35.34 2.73
C PRO A 6 5.58 34.61 1.43
N VAL A 7 5.26 35.26 0.33
CA VAL A 7 5.69 34.96 -1.03
C VAL A 7 6.08 36.29 -1.67
N TYR A 8 7.23 36.35 -2.31
CA TYR A 8 7.78 37.57 -2.88
C TYR A 8 7.65 37.55 -4.40
N VAL A 9 7.04 38.58 -4.97
CA VAL A 9 6.67 38.61 -6.39
C VAL A 9 7.19 39.85 -7.09
N SER A 10 7.72 39.66 -8.31
CA SER A 10 8.02 40.75 -9.23
C SER A 10 6.77 41.01 -10.07
N VAL A 11 6.29 42.26 -10.08
CA VAL A 11 5.02 42.64 -10.72
C VAL A 11 5.29 43.73 -11.75
N ASN A 12 4.78 43.54 -12.96
CA ASN A 12 4.79 44.58 -13.99
C ASN A 12 3.82 45.70 -13.61
N ALA A 13 4.31 46.93 -13.53
CA ALA A 13 3.54 48.10 -13.10
C ALA A 13 2.40 48.49 -14.06
N ASP A 14 2.48 48.12 -15.34
CA ASP A 14 1.52 48.53 -16.36
C ASP A 14 0.28 47.61 -16.39
N ASN A 15 0.45 46.33 -16.06
CA ASN A 15 -0.60 45.32 -16.24
C ASN A 15 -0.77 44.34 -15.07
N ASN A 16 -0.03 44.54 -13.98
CA ASN A 16 -0.06 43.74 -12.76
C ASN A 16 0.33 42.26 -12.92
N THR A 17 0.83 41.84 -14.08
CA THR A 17 1.27 40.46 -14.26
C THR A 17 2.53 40.19 -13.44
N ILE A 18 2.59 39.00 -12.86
CA ILE A 18 3.83 38.51 -12.27
C ILE A 18 4.83 38.28 -13.42
N THR A 19 6.07 38.73 -13.28
CA THR A 19 7.08 38.69 -14.35
C THR A 19 8.09 37.56 -14.18
N GLU A 20 8.28 37.09 -12.95
CA GLU A 20 9.25 36.06 -12.58
C GLU A 20 8.63 35.08 -11.59
N GLN A 21 9.25 33.91 -11.44
CA GLN A 21 8.80 32.94 -10.47
C GLN A 21 8.84 33.53 -9.05
N PRO A 22 7.75 33.45 -8.27
CA PRO A 22 7.73 33.94 -6.91
C PRO A 22 8.79 33.27 -6.03
N ALA A 23 9.43 34.06 -5.18
CA ALA A 23 10.43 33.61 -4.22
C ALA A 23 9.83 33.43 -2.82
N VAL A 24 10.53 32.65 -1.99
CA VAL A 24 10.21 32.49 -0.55
C VAL A 24 11.07 33.39 0.35
N GLU A 25 12.04 34.09 -0.24
CA GLU A 25 12.94 35.03 0.43
C GLU A 25 12.80 36.43 -0.17
N ALA A 26 13.00 37.45 0.66
CA ALA A 26 12.93 38.84 0.24
C ALA A 26 14.13 39.21 -0.65
N ALA A 27 13.89 40.05 -1.65
CA ALA A 27 14.93 40.64 -2.49
C ALA A 27 14.48 42.02 -3.00
N ASP A 28 15.44 42.82 -3.47
CA ASP A 28 15.19 44.16 -4.01
C ASP A 28 14.23 44.09 -5.20
N GLY A 29 13.21 44.94 -5.19
CA GLY A 29 12.21 45.03 -6.27
C GLY A 29 11.08 44.00 -6.19
N LEU A 30 11.04 43.15 -5.16
CA LEU A 30 9.93 42.22 -4.94
C LEU A 30 8.88 42.79 -3.97
N ILE A 31 7.61 42.47 -4.23
CA ILE A 31 6.47 42.79 -3.38
C ILE A 31 6.18 41.58 -2.47
N GLU A 32 6.04 41.82 -1.17
CA GLU A 32 5.64 40.80 -0.21
C GLU A 32 4.14 40.54 -0.26
N MET A 33 3.76 39.29 -0.44
CA MET A 33 2.38 38.80 -0.50
C MET A 33 2.16 37.71 0.54
N TRP A 34 0.99 37.68 1.18
CA TRP A 34 0.68 36.70 2.23
C TRP A 34 -0.29 35.64 1.72
N VAL A 35 0.12 34.38 1.83
CA VAL A 35 -0.71 33.22 1.47
C VAL A 35 -0.79 32.24 2.63
N THR A 36 -1.77 31.34 2.60
CA THR A 36 -1.73 30.20 3.52
C THR A 36 -0.58 29.26 3.14
N PRO A 37 0.10 28.61 4.10
CA PRO A 37 1.23 27.71 3.85
C PRO A 37 0.98 26.68 2.74
N VAL A 38 -0.22 26.11 2.72
CA VAL A 38 -0.63 25.08 1.75
C VAL A 38 -0.71 25.59 0.31
N MET A 39 -0.84 26.91 0.12
CA MET A 39 -0.88 27.56 -1.19
C MET A 39 0.50 28.02 -1.69
N GLN A 40 1.54 28.05 -0.85
CA GLN A 40 2.84 28.62 -1.18
C GLN A 40 3.50 27.92 -2.38
N GLU A 41 3.62 26.59 -2.34
CA GLU A 41 4.14 25.83 -3.48
C GLU A 41 3.24 25.95 -4.71
N TYR A 42 1.92 26.02 -4.49
CA TYR A 42 0.96 26.08 -5.59
C TYR A 42 1.11 27.38 -6.38
N ILE A 43 1.21 28.54 -5.71
CA ILE A 43 1.46 29.81 -6.40
C ILE A 43 2.85 29.84 -7.03
N ILE A 44 3.89 29.29 -6.38
CA ILE A 44 5.25 29.22 -6.95
C ILE A 44 5.29 28.39 -8.24
N ARG A 45 4.48 27.34 -8.37
CA ARG A 45 4.43 26.49 -9.58
C ARG A 45 3.50 27.02 -10.67
N ASN A 46 2.51 27.83 -10.31
CA ASN A 46 1.43 28.27 -11.20
C ASN A 46 1.38 29.79 -11.39
N TRP A 47 2.41 30.51 -10.96
CA TRP A 47 2.45 31.98 -10.90
C TRP A 47 2.08 32.67 -12.20
N ASN A 48 2.47 32.09 -13.34
CA ASN A 48 2.21 32.60 -14.67
C ASN A 48 0.72 32.69 -15.03
N LYS A 49 -0.15 32.10 -14.21
CA LYS A 49 -1.61 32.19 -14.35
C LYS A 49 -2.21 33.38 -13.61
N TYR A 50 -1.42 34.10 -12.80
CA TYR A 50 -1.92 35.11 -11.89
C TYR A 50 -1.32 36.51 -12.14
N LEU A 51 -2.06 37.49 -11.68
CA LEU A 51 -1.70 38.89 -11.55
C LEU A 51 -2.00 39.34 -10.11
N VAL A 52 -1.38 40.44 -9.69
CA VAL A 52 -1.57 40.99 -8.33
C VAL A 52 -2.46 42.21 -8.39
N VAL A 53 -3.68 42.11 -7.87
CA VAL A 53 -4.63 43.23 -7.81
C VAL A 53 -5.12 43.38 -6.38
N ASP A 54 -4.99 44.59 -5.84
CA ASP A 54 -5.41 44.93 -4.47
C ASP A 54 -4.79 44.00 -3.40
N GLY A 55 -3.54 43.57 -3.62
CA GLY A 55 -2.85 42.64 -2.71
C GLY A 55 -3.38 41.21 -2.75
N ILE A 56 -4.12 40.83 -3.80
CA ILE A 56 -4.68 39.49 -4.00
C ILE A 56 -4.20 38.92 -5.32
N PHE A 57 -3.88 37.61 -5.33
CA PHE A 57 -3.62 36.86 -6.55
C PHE A 57 -4.92 36.58 -7.31
N LYS A 58 -5.14 37.30 -8.40
CA LYS A 58 -6.25 37.06 -9.34
C LYS A 58 -5.74 36.36 -10.58
N ARG A 59 -6.59 35.63 -11.29
CA ARG A 59 -6.22 35.01 -12.56
C ARG A 59 -6.07 36.07 -13.64
N THR A 60 -5.17 35.82 -14.59
CA THR A 60 -5.00 36.67 -15.79
C THR A 60 -6.24 36.73 -16.67
N VAL A 61 -7.15 35.76 -16.51
CA VAL A 61 -8.48 35.77 -17.11
C VAL A 61 -9.48 36.09 -16.00
N ASP A 62 -10.12 37.25 -16.09
CA ASP A 62 -10.94 37.86 -15.02
C ASP A 62 -12.19 37.03 -14.65
N THR A 63 -12.60 36.10 -15.51
CA THR A 63 -13.70 35.17 -15.25
C THR A 63 -13.27 33.94 -14.43
N LEU A 64 -11.98 33.77 -14.16
CA LEU A 64 -11.45 32.62 -13.45
C LEU A 64 -11.26 32.91 -11.95
N PRO A 65 -11.40 31.88 -11.10
CA PRO A 65 -11.31 32.00 -9.65
C PRO A 65 -9.97 32.59 -9.19
N ASP A 66 -9.97 33.31 -8.07
CA ASP A 66 -8.73 33.74 -7.40
C ASP A 66 -7.89 32.54 -6.95
N LEU A 67 -6.65 32.80 -6.49
CA LEU A 67 -5.74 31.75 -6.04
C LEU A 67 -6.36 30.79 -5.02
N SER A 68 -7.15 31.32 -4.06
CA SER A 68 -7.74 30.49 -3.00
C SER A 68 -8.77 29.52 -3.57
N THR A 69 -9.61 30.00 -4.47
CA THR A 69 -10.66 29.19 -5.09
C THR A 69 -10.07 28.21 -6.12
N ASP A 70 -9.09 28.66 -6.92
CA ASP A 70 -8.38 27.81 -7.89
C ASP A 70 -7.61 26.68 -7.17
N TYR A 71 -6.97 26.99 -6.03
CA TYR A 71 -6.32 26.00 -5.19
C TYR A 71 -7.31 24.97 -4.60
N LEU A 72 -8.49 25.40 -4.18
CA LEU A 72 -9.55 24.49 -3.72
C LEU A 72 -10.05 23.58 -4.85
N ILE A 73 -10.19 24.09 -6.07
CA ILE A 73 -10.54 23.29 -7.24
C ILE A 73 -9.45 22.24 -7.50
N HIS A 74 -8.18 22.65 -7.53
CA HIS A 74 -7.05 21.75 -7.70
C HIS A 74 -7.02 20.64 -6.65
N GLN A 75 -7.23 20.97 -5.37
CA GLN A 75 -7.30 19.96 -4.31
C GLN A 75 -8.45 18.98 -4.52
N ASN A 76 -9.62 19.46 -4.95
CA ASN A 76 -10.74 18.58 -5.26
C ASN A 76 -10.44 17.63 -6.42
N GLU A 77 -9.75 18.10 -7.47
CA GLU A 77 -9.32 17.26 -8.59
C GLU A 77 -8.34 16.17 -8.13
N VAL A 78 -7.35 16.53 -7.31
CA VAL A 78 -6.38 15.58 -6.73
C VAL A 78 -7.10 14.54 -5.88
N LEU A 79 -8.00 14.96 -5.00
CA LEU A 79 -8.77 14.06 -4.13
C LEU A 79 -9.69 13.13 -4.94
N GLN A 80 -10.32 13.62 -6.00
CA GLN A 80 -11.13 12.79 -6.88
C GLN A 80 -10.28 11.73 -7.60
N GLY A 81 -9.10 12.10 -8.09
CA GLY A 81 -8.16 11.14 -8.71
C GLY A 81 -7.72 10.05 -7.72
N GLN A 82 -7.36 10.44 -6.49
CA GLN A 82 -7.01 9.49 -5.42
C GLN A 82 -8.17 8.56 -5.05
N LEU A 83 -9.39 9.09 -4.98
CA LEU A 83 -10.58 8.30 -4.69
C LEU A 83 -10.86 7.27 -5.79
N GLN A 84 -10.70 7.65 -7.06
CA GLN A 84 -10.87 6.73 -8.19
C GLN A 84 -9.82 5.62 -8.18
N ALA A 85 -8.55 5.96 -7.92
CA ALA A 85 -7.48 4.98 -7.79
C ALA A 85 -7.76 3.99 -6.65
N SER A 86 -8.10 4.49 -5.46
CA SER A 86 -8.44 3.66 -4.30
C SER A 86 -9.66 2.76 -4.55
N ALA A 87 -10.67 3.25 -5.27
CA ALA A 87 -11.81 2.43 -5.66
C ALA A 87 -11.42 1.29 -6.62
N SER A 88 -10.50 1.54 -7.54
CA SER A 88 -9.94 0.53 -8.45
C SER A 88 -9.15 -0.53 -7.68
N ASP A 89 -8.25 -0.10 -6.78
CA ASP A 89 -7.46 -1.01 -5.95
C ASP A 89 -8.34 -1.88 -5.05
N LEU A 90 -9.38 -1.29 -4.46
CA LEU A 90 -10.35 -2.04 -3.65
C LEU A 90 -11.11 -3.09 -4.48
N LYS A 91 -11.45 -2.77 -5.73
CA LYS A 91 -12.11 -3.72 -6.64
C LYS A 91 -11.17 -4.88 -6.95
N GLN A 92 -9.90 -4.61 -7.24
CA GLN A 92 -8.89 -5.63 -7.51
C GLN A 92 -8.67 -6.52 -6.28
N ALA A 93 -8.46 -5.92 -5.10
CA ALA A 93 -8.27 -6.67 -3.86
C ALA A 93 -9.45 -7.58 -3.51
N LYS A 94 -10.69 -7.15 -3.78
CA LYS A 94 -11.88 -7.99 -3.62
C LYS A 94 -11.87 -9.18 -4.58
N GLN A 95 -11.43 -8.99 -5.81
CA GLN A 95 -11.33 -10.07 -6.79
C GLN A 95 -10.24 -11.07 -6.40
N ASP A 96 -9.07 -10.58 -5.98
CA ASP A 96 -7.95 -11.43 -5.53
C ASP A 96 -8.33 -12.25 -4.30
N ALA A 97 -9.03 -11.64 -3.33
CA ALA A 97 -9.54 -12.34 -2.16
C ALA A 97 -10.57 -13.41 -2.52
N ALA A 98 -11.45 -13.15 -3.48
CA ALA A 98 -12.42 -14.14 -3.96
C ALA A 98 -11.73 -15.32 -4.65
N ASN A 99 -10.71 -15.06 -5.47
CA ASN A 99 -9.90 -16.08 -6.14
C ASN A 99 -9.15 -16.94 -5.12
N ALA A 100 -8.46 -16.31 -4.16
CA ALA A 100 -7.74 -17.02 -3.12
C ALA A 100 -8.66 -17.88 -2.23
N LEU A 101 -9.89 -17.43 -1.99
CA LEU A 101 -10.90 -18.22 -1.28
C LEU A 101 -11.36 -19.43 -2.09
N ALA A 102 -11.55 -19.28 -3.40
CA ALA A 102 -11.91 -20.39 -4.28
C ALA A 102 -10.79 -21.43 -4.36
N GLU A 103 -9.55 -21.00 -4.60
CA GLU A 103 -8.38 -21.87 -4.64
C GLU A 103 -8.17 -22.61 -3.32
N ASN A 104 -8.34 -21.94 -2.17
CA ASN A 104 -8.27 -22.61 -0.86
C ASN A 104 -9.33 -23.70 -0.69
N LYS A 105 -10.55 -23.50 -1.22
CA LYS A 105 -11.59 -24.54 -1.18
C LYS A 105 -11.20 -25.73 -2.03
N GLU A 106 -10.69 -25.49 -3.24
CA GLU A 106 -10.24 -26.56 -4.13
C GLU A 106 -9.09 -27.37 -3.53
N LEU A 107 -8.09 -26.69 -2.97
CA LEU A 107 -6.96 -27.32 -2.29
C LEU A 107 -7.40 -28.15 -1.08
N LYS A 108 -8.36 -27.65 -0.29
CA LYS A 108 -8.92 -28.43 0.83
C LYS A 108 -9.62 -29.69 0.34
N SER A 109 -10.48 -29.60 -0.67
CA SER A 109 -11.16 -30.76 -1.24
C SER A 109 -10.17 -31.78 -1.82
N ALA A 110 -9.13 -31.32 -2.52
CA ALA A 110 -8.09 -32.20 -3.04
C ALA A 110 -7.30 -32.91 -1.93
N ASN A 111 -7.02 -32.20 -0.82
CA ASN A 111 -6.34 -32.77 0.34
C ASN A 111 -7.23 -33.79 1.07
N GLU A 112 -8.52 -33.50 1.24
CA GLU A 112 -9.49 -34.44 1.82
C GLU A 112 -9.59 -35.73 0.99
N LEU A 113 -9.68 -35.61 -0.33
CA LEU A 113 -9.68 -36.77 -1.24
C LEU A 113 -8.38 -37.58 -1.13
N THR A 114 -7.23 -36.90 -1.04
CA THR A 114 -5.93 -37.55 -0.87
C THR A 114 -5.84 -38.32 0.46
N GLN A 115 -6.31 -37.71 1.55
CA GLN A 115 -6.35 -38.34 2.87
C GLN A 115 -7.29 -39.56 2.90
N GLN A 116 -8.44 -39.48 2.22
CA GLN A 116 -9.35 -40.61 2.11
C GLN A 116 -8.69 -41.78 1.36
N GLY A 117 -8.04 -41.52 0.21
CA GLY A 117 -7.33 -42.55 -0.54
C GLY A 117 -6.17 -43.18 0.25
N LEU A 118 -5.44 -42.39 1.04
CA LEU A 118 -4.41 -42.90 1.96
C LEU A 118 -5.02 -43.81 3.04
N MET A 119 -6.15 -43.44 3.62
CA MET A 119 -6.84 -44.24 4.63
C MET A 119 -7.31 -45.58 4.05
N GLU A 120 -7.91 -45.58 2.86
CA GLU A 120 -8.32 -46.80 2.15
C GLU A 120 -7.13 -47.71 1.82
N ALA A 121 -6.00 -47.14 1.40
CA ALA A 121 -4.78 -47.90 1.14
C ALA A 121 -4.19 -48.54 2.42
N VAL A 122 -4.22 -47.82 3.54
CA VAL A 122 -3.77 -48.33 4.85
C VAL A 122 -4.68 -49.46 5.33
N ASP A 123 -6.00 -49.32 5.20
CA ASP A 123 -6.96 -50.37 5.57
C ASP A 123 -6.77 -51.63 4.72
N TYR A 124 -6.61 -51.46 3.40
CA TYR A 124 -6.32 -52.57 2.49
C TYR A 124 -5.03 -53.30 2.89
N LEU A 125 -3.95 -52.58 3.15
CA LEU A 125 -2.67 -53.18 3.54
C LEU A 125 -2.77 -53.89 4.90
N SER A 126 -3.48 -53.31 5.86
CA SER A 126 -3.73 -53.90 7.17
C SER A 126 -4.54 -55.20 7.08
N SER A 127 -5.51 -55.27 6.16
CA SER A 127 -6.28 -56.50 5.91
C SER A 127 -5.46 -57.61 5.25
N GLN A 128 -4.38 -57.27 4.54
CA GLN A 128 -3.49 -58.25 3.90
C GLN A 128 -2.41 -58.77 4.84
N LEU A 129 -2.14 -58.06 5.94
CA LEU A 129 -1.30 -58.55 7.02
C LEU A 129 -2.12 -59.57 7.84
N THR A 130 -1.82 -60.86 7.69
CA THR A 130 -2.34 -61.89 8.59
C THR A 130 -1.96 -61.52 10.03
N PRO A 131 -2.86 -61.67 11.03
CA PRO A 131 -2.46 -61.55 12.42
C PRO A 131 -1.30 -62.51 12.63
N ALA A 132 -0.15 -62.00 13.09
CA ALA A 132 0.94 -62.85 13.51
C ALA A 132 0.37 -63.75 14.61
N SER A 133 0.06 -64.99 14.22
CA SER A 133 -0.51 -66.00 15.08
C SER A 133 0.40 -66.09 16.30
N THR A 134 -0.16 -65.82 17.48
CA THR A 134 0.55 -65.93 18.76
C THR A 134 1.12 -67.34 18.85
N THR A 135 2.41 -67.47 18.56
CA THR A 135 3.15 -68.71 18.76
C THR A 135 3.22 -68.96 20.25
N THR A 136 2.31 -69.82 20.73
CA THR A 136 2.54 -70.55 21.97
C THR A 136 3.65 -71.56 21.64
N GLY A 137 4.88 -71.18 21.95
CA GLY A 137 6.07 -71.99 21.68
C GLY A 137 7.15 -71.59 22.67
N THR A 138 7.03 -72.13 23.89
CA THR A 138 8.17 -72.35 24.78
C THR A 138 9.25 -73.07 23.99
N ASP A 139 10.38 -72.39 23.71
CA ASP A 139 11.73 -72.92 23.87
C ASP A 139 12.73 -72.06 23.10
N SER A 140 13.63 -71.40 23.85
CA SER A 140 15.07 -71.32 23.62
C SER A 140 15.62 -70.00 24.15
N THR A 141 16.10 -70.08 25.39
CA THR A 141 17.14 -69.23 25.96
C THR A 141 18.29 -69.03 24.99
N ALA A 142 18.54 -67.78 24.61
CA ALA A 142 19.85 -67.31 24.17
C ALA A 142 20.05 -65.86 24.65
N THR A 143 20.60 -65.72 25.85
CA THR A 143 21.32 -64.52 26.29
C THR A 143 22.45 -64.21 25.31
N SER A 144 22.49 -62.99 24.77
CA SER A 144 23.77 -62.36 24.42
C SER A 144 23.64 -60.84 24.47
N SER A 145 24.47 -60.26 25.33
CA SER A 145 24.65 -58.83 25.58
C SER A 145 25.48 -58.19 24.48
N ALA A 146 25.03 -57.06 23.94
CA ALA A 146 25.90 -55.91 23.62
C ALA A 146 25.07 -54.69 23.23
N ALA A 147 25.23 -53.59 23.96
CA ALA A 147 24.79 -52.25 23.57
C ALA A 147 25.66 -51.71 22.41
N PRO A 148 25.18 -50.67 21.69
CA PRO A 148 26.02 -49.48 21.62
C PRO A 148 25.27 -48.13 21.75
N ALA A 149 25.95 -47.26 22.51
CA ALA A 149 26.20 -45.83 22.33
C ALA A 149 25.04 -44.86 21.99
N SER A 150 24.71 -44.08 23.01
CA SER A 150 24.15 -42.73 22.94
C SER A 150 25.12 -41.75 22.27
N SER A 151 24.70 -41.06 21.22
CA SER A 151 25.16 -39.69 20.89
C SER A 151 24.19 -39.02 19.90
N ALA A 152 23.19 -38.31 20.42
CA ALA A 152 22.56 -37.21 19.70
C ALA A 152 23.29 -35.92 20.11
N ALA A 153 24.04 -35.36 19.17
CA ALA A 153 24.67 -34.07 19.25
C ALA A 153 23.61 -32.96 19.14
N SER A 154 23.72 -31.95 20.00
CA SER A 154 23.02 -30.68 19.90
C SER A 154 23.37 -29.94 18.62
N GLU A 155 22.37 -29.33 17.97
CA GLU A 155 22.57 -28.21 17.07
C GLU A 155 21.94 -26.95 17.69
N SER A 156 22.71 -25.86 17.62
CA SER A 156 22.36 -24.49 18.05
C SER A 156 21.83 -23.70 16.86
#